data_AF-A0AAW1V729-F1
#
_entry.id   AF-A0AAW1V729-F1
#
_cell.length_a   1.000
_cell.length_b   1.000
_cell.length_c   1.000
_cell.angle_alpha   90.00
_cell.angle_beta   90.00
_cell.angle_gamma   90.00
#
_symmetry.space_group_name_H-M   'P 1'
#
loop_
_entity.id
_entity.type
_entity.pdbx_description
1 polymer ?
#
loop_
_entity_poly.entity_id
_entity_poly.type
_entity_poly.pdbx_seq_one_letter_code
_entity_poly.pdbx_strand_id
1 'polypeptide(L)'
;SDWNRGKVKKQVCKQMFMHTISIGERPLRDWVKPTETTSSQASTSVENISVSEKAIIELQEWLNSLAKVESHYCRVSSDKLYLEPVWDSMSDFYRKYVAIFESLGKTKVLGQL
;
A
#
# COMPACT_ATOMS: atom_id res chain seq x y z
N SER A 1 -14.73 25.65 22.59
CA SER A 1 -14.80 25.96 21.16
C SER A 1 -15.85 25.06 20.51
N ASP A 2 -17.05 25.61 20.28
CA ASP A 2 -18.20 24.90 19.71
C ASP A 2 -18.05 24.69 18.19
N TRP A 3 -17.69 23.49 17.75
CA TRP A 3 -17.52 23.15 16.32
C TRP A 3 -18.83 22.71 15.61
N ASN A 4 -19.97 22.77 16.30
CA ASN A 4 -21.20 22.09 15.86
C ASN A 4 -22.40 23.01 15.51
N ARG A 5 -22.17 24.29 15.22
CA ARG A 5 -23.24 25.16 14.68
C ARG A 5 -23.38 24.98 13.16
N GLY A 6 -24.40 24.22 12.73
CA GLY A 6 -25.03 24.39 11.40
C GLY A 6 -24.48 23.59 10.22
N LYS A 7 -24.10 22.31 10.37
CA LYS A 7 -23.75 21.48 9.20
C LYS A 7 -24.98 21.08 8.40
N VAL A 8 -25.36 21.92 7.44
CA VAL A 8 -26.29 21.55 6.36
C VAL A 8 -25.68 20.36 5.60
N LYS A 9 -26.30 19.19 5.70
CA LYS A 9 -25.89 18.01 4.93
C LYS A 9 -26.39 18.20 3.50
N LYS A 10 -25.46 18.35 2.56
CA LYS A 10 -25.80 18.38 1.13
C LYS A 10 -25.68 16.96 0.56
N GLN A 11 -26.76 16.47 -0.02
CA GLN A 11 -26.73 15.23 -0.78
C GLN A 11 -26.04 15.47 -2.12
N VAL A 12 -25.10 14.59 -2.46
CA VAL A 12 -24.30 14.65 -3.68
C VAL A 12 -24.23 13.25 -4.28
N CYS A 13 -23.90 13.12 -5.56
CA CYS A 13 -23.66 11.81 -6.14
C CYS A 13 -22.36 11.21 -5.57
N LYS A 14 -22.30 9.87 -5.52
CA LYS A 14 -21.14 9.12 -5.00
C LYS A 14 -19.82 9.56 -5.65
N GLN A 15 -19.82 9.73 -6.97
CA GLN A 15 -18.63 10.09 -7.74
C GLN A 15 -18.08 11.46 -7.34
N MET A 16 -18.96 12.46 -7.20
CA MET A 16 -18.60 13.81 -6.78
C MET A 16 -18.00 13.80 -5.38
N PHE A 17 -18.64 13.11 -4.42
CA PHE A 17 -18.12 12.99 -3.06
C PHE A 17 -16.71 12.40 -3.03
N MET A 18 -16.51 11.27 -3.70
CA MET A 18 -15.23 10.57 -3.76
C MET A 18 -14.13 11.41 -4.42
N HIS A 19 -14.44 12.11 -5.51
CA HIS A 19 -13.49 12.99 -6.19
C HIS A 19 -13.11 14.22 -5.35
N THR A 20 -14.08 14.83 -4.65
CA THR A 20 -13.82 16.01 -3.83
C THR A 20 -12.84 15.72 -2.69
N ILE A 21 -12.93 14.52 -2.10
CA ILE A 21 -12.06 14.12 -0.98
C ILE A 21 -10.90 13.20 -1.40
N SER A 22 -10.79 12.87 -2.69
CA SER A 22 -9.79 11.96 -3.26
C SER A 22 -9.72 10.59 -2.56
N ILE A 23 -10.87 10.03 -2.18
CA ILE A 23 -10.97 8.72 -1.51
C ILE A 23 -11.53 7.67 -2.48
N GLY A 24 -10.94 6.47 -2.45
CA GLY A 24 -11.40 5.31 -3.22
C GLY A 24 -12.69 4.68 -2.66
N GLU A 25 -13.33 3.85 -3.47
CA GLU A 25 -14.64 3.27 -3.09
C GLU A 25 -14.54 2.28 -1.92
N ARG A 26 -13.47 1.49 -1.88
CA ARG A 26 -13.23 0.47 -0.86
C ARG A 26 -13.21 1.04 0.57
N PRO A 27 -12.34 2.02 0.91
CA PRO A 27 -12.33 2.60 2.25
C PRO A 27 -13.65 3.27 2.63
N LEU A 28 -14.33 3.93 1.67
CA LEU A 28 -15.64 4.53 1.92
C LEU A 28 -16.70 3.47 2.29
N ARG A 29 -16.71 2.33 1.60
CA ARG A 29 -17.62 1.22 1.91
C ARG A 29 -17.32 0.61 3.28
N ASP A 30 -16.05 0.48 3.65
CA ASP A 30 -15.67 -0.09 4.94
C ASP A 30 -16.05 0.81 6.11
N TRP A 31 -15.99 2.14 5.94
CA TRP A 31 -16.41 3.10 6.97
C TRP A 31 -17.92 3.22 7.15
N VAL A 32 -18.69 2.94 6.09
CA VAL A 32 -20.16 3.06 6.11
C VAL A 32 -20.82 1.76 6.61
N LYS A 33 -20.11 0.63 6.65
CA LYS A 33 -20.63 -0.62 7.21
C LYS A 33 -20.98 -0.41 8.69
N PRO A 34 -22.25 -0.58 9.10
CA PRO A 34 -22.62 -0.58 10.50
C PRO A 34 -21.79 -1.65 11.21
N THR A 35 -21.22 -1.30 12.36
CA THR A 35 -20.55 -2.25 13.25
C THR A 35 -21.58 -3.15 13.93
N GLU A 36 -22.39 -3.85 13.15
CA GLU A 36 -23.19 -4.95 13.67
C GLU A 36 -22.35 -6.22 13.53
N THR A 37 -21.83 -6.63 14.67
CA THR A 37 -21.24 -7.92 14.95
C THR A 37 -22.06 -9.03 14.27
N THR A 38 -21.59 -9.53 13.14
CA THR A 38 -21.84 -10.92 12.76
C THR A 38 -20.54 -11.50 12.24
N SER A 39 -19.96 -12.32 13.12
CA SER A 39 -18.91 -13.28 12.85
C SER A 39 -19.19 -14.03 11.55
N SER A 40 -18.41 -13.73 10.51
CA SER A 40 -17.99 -14.69 9.49
C SER A 40 -16.69 -14.14 8.92
N GLN A 41 -15.62 -14.81 9.34
CA GLN A 41 -14.24 -14.51 9.00
C GLN A 41 -14.07 -14.45 7.49
N ALA A 42 -14.03 -13.24 6.93
CA ALA A 42 -12.97 -12.92 5.99
C ALA A 42 -11.89 -12.20 6.80
N SER A 43 -11.28 -12.95 7.72
CA SER A 43 -9.89 -12.69 8.05
C SER A 43 -9.16 -12.76 6.72
N THR A 44 -8.96 -11.60 6.08
CA THR A 44 -7.66 -11.39 5.47
C THR A 44 -6.75 -11.45 6.70
N SER A 45 -6.33 -12.67 7.05
CA SER A 45 -5.20 -12.86 7.90
C SER A 45 -4.12 -12.11 7.16
N VAL A 46 -3.90 -10.87 7.57
CA VAL A 46 -2.58 -10.30 7.51
C VAL A 46 -1.83 -11.22 8.46
N GLU A 47 -1.42 -12.37 7.93
CA GLU A 47 -0.45 -13.21 8.58
C GLU A 47 0.64 -12.22 8.91
N ASN A 48 0.87 -12.02 10.21
CA ASN A 48 2.01 -11.25 10.66
C ASN A 48 3.21 -12.10 10.22
N ILE A 49 3.64 -11.90 8.98
CA ILE A 49 4.84 -12.48 8.43
C ILE A 49 5.91 -11.92 9.35
N SER A 50 6.36 -12.73 10.31
CA SER A 50 7.46 -12.36 11.20
C SER A 50 8.73 -12.35 10.36
N VAL A 51 8.98 -11.26 9.66
CA VAL A 51 10.25 -11.02 8.97
C VAL A 51 11.31 -10.94 10.05
N SER A 52 12.32 -11.81 9.96
CA SER A 52 13.47 -11.72 10.85
C SER A 52 14.10 -10.35 10.64
N GLU A 53 14.56 -9.72 11.70
CA GLU A 53 15.24 -8.42 11.63
C GLU A 53 16.41 -8.47 10.63
N LYS A 54 17.12 -9.62 10.59
CA LYS A 54 18.15 -9.92 9.59
C LYS A 54 17.66 -9.82 8.14
N ALA A 55 16.50 -10.41 7.82
CA ALA A 55 15.94 -10.35 6.46
C ALA A 55 15.47 -8.93 6.08
N ILE A 56 15.04 -8.12 7.06
CA ILE A 56 14.72 -6.70 6.81
C ILE A 56 16.01 -5.93 6.44
N ILE A 57 17.09 -6.16 7.19
CA ILE A 57 18.39 -5.52 6.94
C ILE A 57 18.93 -5.90 5.57
N GLU A 58 18.96 -7.20 5.23
CA GLU A 58 19.46 -7.69 3.93
C GLU A 58 18.60 -7.14 2.77
N LEU A 59 17.29 -7.03 2.95
CA LEU A 59 16.40 -6.45 1.94
C LEU A 59 16.62 -4.94 1.78
N GLN A 60 16.85 -4.22 2.88
CA GLN A 60 17.18 -2.79 2.85
C GLN A 60 18.54 -2.54 2.19
N GLU A 61 19.55 -3.35 2.47
CA GLU A 61 20.86 -3.30 1.82
C GLU A 61 20.74 -3.53 0.32
N TRP A 62 19.99 -4.56 -0.09
CA TRP A 62 19.72 -4.79 -1.51
C TRP A 62 19.01 -3.60 -2.15
N LEU A 63 17.93 -3.09 -1.54
CA LEU A 63 17.18 -1.95 -2.07
C LEU A 63 18.06 -0.69 -2.17
N ASN A 64 18.99 -0.51 -1.23
CA ASN A 64 19.92 0.61 -1.22
C ASN A 64 21.05 0.47 -2.25
N SER A 65 21.39 -0.75 -2.65
CA SER A 65 22.37 -1.01 -3.71
C SER A 65 21.86 -0.71 -5.13
N LEU A 66 20.53 -0.63 -5.30
CA LEU A 66 19.94 -0.32 -6.61
C LEU A 66 20.29 1.10 -7.02
N ALA A 67 20.61 1.30 -8.31
CA ALA A 67 20.87 2.62 -8.86
C ALA A 67 19.61 3.49 -8.77
N LYS A 68 19.77 4.67 -8.16
CA LYS A 68 18.69 5.61 -7.86
C LYS A 68 18.87 6.86 -8.70
N VAL A 69 17.77 7.36 -9.25
CA VAL A 69 17.70 8.64 -9.94
C VAL A 69 16.95 9.62 -9.06
N GLU A 70 17.48 10.83 -8.98
CA GLU A 70 16.75 11.94 -8.40
C GLU A 70 15.44 12.16 -9.16
N SER A 71 14.37 12.42 -8.42
CA SER A 71 13.06 12.65 -8.98
C SER A 71 13.02 13.95 -9.78
N HIS A 72 13.28 13.90 -11.09
CA HIS A 72 13.16 15.09 -11.94
C HIS A 72 11.71 15.64 -11.98
N TYR A 73 10.73 14.80 -11.62
CA TYR A 73 9.30 15.14 -11.66
C TYR A 73 8.68 15.51 -10.31
N CYS A 74 9.39 15.36 -9.17
CA CYS A 74 8.82 15.75 -7.88
C CYS A 74 8.91 17.26 -7.72
N ARG A 75 7.89 17.94 -8.22
CA ARG A 75 7.50 19.27 -7.75
C ARG A 75 7.23 19.16 -6.25
N VAL A 76 8.06 19.85 -5.46
CA VAL A 76 7.89 20.13 -4.01
C VAL A 76 8.34 18.98 -3.07
N SER A 77 9.49 19.22 -2.43
CA SER A 77 9.99 18.66 -1.15
C SER A 77 9.68 17.20 -0.85
N SER A 78 10.14 16.28 -1.70
CA SER A 78 10.03 14.85 -1.42
C SER A 78 11.39 14.20 -1.59
N ASP A 79 11.90 13.58 -0.52
CA ASP A 79 13.13 12.76 -0.54
C ASP A 79 12.92 11.39 -1.23
N LYS A 80 11.98 11.33 -2.19
CA LYS A 80 11.63 10.10 -2.91
C LYS A 80 12.64 9.89 -4.02
N LEU A 81 13.42 8.81 -3.91
CA LEU A 81 14.33 8.35 -4.95
C LEU A 81 13.59 7.40 -5.90
N TYR A 82 13.75 7.62 -7.19
CA TYR A 82 13.20 6.72 -8.22
C TYR A 82 14.26 5.71 -8.60
N LEU A 83 13.86 4.50 -8.98
CA LEU A 83 14.78 3.53 -9.54
C LEU A 83 15.15 3.93 -10.96
N GLU A 84 16.39 3.69 -11.36
CA GLU A 84 16.78 3.83 -12.76
C GLU A 84 15.91 2.96 -13.67
N PRO A 85 15.59 3.41 -14.89
CA PRO A 85 14.79 2.67 -15.86
C PRO A 85 15.58 1.52 -16.52
N VAL A 86 16.25 0.70 -15.71
CA VAL A 86 16.99 -0.52 -16.14
C VAL A 86 16.06 -1.75 -16.20
N TRP A 87 14.78 -1.56 -15.89
CA TRP A 87 13.80 -2.62 -15.78
C TRP A 87 12.80 -2.50 -16.91
N ASP A 88 12.62 -3.57 -17.68
CA ASP A 88 11.70 -3.61 -18.81
C ASP A 88 10.24 -3.43 -18.37
N SER A 89 9.91 -3.85 -17.15
CA SER A 89 8.58 -3.68 -16.54
C SER A 89 8.59 -3.73 -15.01
N MET A 90 7.52 -3.26 -14.38
CA MET A 90 7.29 -3.47 -12.93
C MET A 90 7.15 -4.94 -12.56
N SER A 91 6.72 -5.79 -13.50
CA SER A 91 6.66 -7.24 -13.29
C SER A 91 8.06 -7.85 -13.22
N ASP A 92 9.02 -7.38 -14.03
CA ASP A 92 10.43 -7.77 -13.93
C ASP A 92 11.04 -7.37 -12.60
N PHE A 93 10.70 -6.18 -12.12
CA PHE A 93 11.06 -5.71 -10.77
C PHE A 93 10.55 -6.65 -9.69
N TYR A 94 9.25 -6.93 -9.72
CA TYR A 94 8.62 -7.77 -8.73
C TYR A 94 9.19 -9.19 -8.73
N ARG A 95 9.51 -9.77 -9.89
CA ARG A 95 10.15 -11.09 -10.00
C ARG A 95 11.49 -11.15 -9.26
N LYS A 96 12.38 -10.16 -9.44
CA LYS A 96 13.68 -10.15 -8.75
C LYS A 96 13.52 -9.94 -7.24
N TYR A 97 12.59 -9.05 -6.85
CA TYR A 97 12.26 -8.85 -5.44
C TYR A 97 11.78 -10.15 -4.78
N VAL A 98 10.85 -10.86 -5.42
CA VAL A 98 10.33 -12.14 -4.91
C VAL A 98 11.42 -13.19 -4.83
N ALA A 99 12.27 -13.31 -5.86
CA ALA A 99 13.39 -14.26 -5.84
C ALA A 99 14.36 -14.02 -4.68
N ILE A 100 14.67 -12.75 -4.38
CA ILE A 100 15.51 -12.39 -3.23
C ILE A 100 14.78 -12.73 -1.93
N PHE A 101 13.51 -12.36 -1.81
CA PHE A 101 12.70 -12.65 -0.63
C PHE A 101 12.59 -14.16 -0.33
N GLU A 102 12.45 -14.98 -1.37
CA GLU A 102 12.43 -16.44 -1.27
C GLU A 102 13.80 -17.01 -0.91
N SER A 103 14.88 -16.45 -1.47
CA SER A 103 16.26 -16.85 -1.12
C SER A 103 16.63 -16.56 0.33
N LEU A 104 15.96 -15.61 0.98
CA LEU A 104 16.11 -15.29 2.41
C LEU A 104 15.34 -16.25 3.34
N GLY A 105 14.85 -17.38 2.81
CA GLY A 105 14.24 -18.45 3.60
C GLY A 105 12.76 -18.24 3.89
N LYS A 106 12.07 -17.43 3.07
CA LYS A 106 10.61 -17.23 3.17
C LYS A 106 9.92 -17.70 1.91
N THR A 107 9.42 -18.92 1.96
CA THR A 107 8.46 -19.42 0.98
C THR A 107 7.16 -18.64 1.14
N LYS A 108 6.76 -17.92 0.09
CA LYS A 108 5.39 -17.47 -0.07
C LYS A 108 4.56 -18.75 -0.16
N VAL A 109 3.73 -19.04 0.85
CA VAL A 109 2.67 -20.04 0.72
C VAL A 109 1.68 -19.44 -0.27
N LEU A 110 2.00 -19.57 -1.56
CA LEU A 110 1.07 -19.24 -2.63
C LEU A 110 -0.04 -20.27 -2.52
N GLY A 111 -1.12 -19.87 -1.85
CA GLY A 111 -2.40 -20.56 -1.95
C GLY A 111 -2.70 -20.77 -3.43
N GLN A 112 -2.67 -22.04 -3.83
CA GLN A 112 -2.97 -22.49 -5.17
C GLN A 112 -4.35 -21.95 -5.57
N LEU A 113 -4.39 -21.23 -6.69
CA LEU A 113 -5.60 -21.00 -7.48
C LEU A 113 -5.63 -22.04 -8.60
#